data_AF-A0A821LL05-F1
#
_entry.id   AF-A0A821LL05-F1
#
_cell.length_a   1.000
_cell.length_b   1.000
_cell.length_c   1.000
_cell.angle_alpha   90.00
_cell.angle_beta   90.00
_cell.angle_gamma   90.00
#
_symmetry.space_group_name_H-M   'P 1'
#
loop_
_entity.id
_entity.type
_entity.pdbx_description
1 polymer ?
#
loop_
_entity_poly.entity_id
_entity_poly.type
_entity_poly.pdbx_seq_one_letter_code
_entity_poly.pdbx_strand_id
1 'polypeptide(L)'
;MGIGTSTPLPKLQEIHMSPGDDETFQPAPLSIDADGFIVALNIDQEEEILKFFEKHGVVVVANVLTDEQCERSVDDVWRFLQEMFNPDIQRDQPETWSYKWPSFSKMGILGNDRWLYPQACDNRQNPNIYKVFQILFGEHELIVNITRAGLMRPTRNIYFPSRDQIEDRENWKTISEWLHLDMNPLTGRATTYGFEHVAEGHFEFSKDPLCAQNQLTNNGMRKRKLQAILALEDCREEDGGFHAVPGFQNYITTWTKQNQQLCLDTNQGRDPTTVQIPKDDPIRQHIQRMPIRKGSLLVWDSRLPHGNYPNNSNHMRIIQYLHMAPITDEALRPFPLTKKDLPETFQLTELGEKLYGFKPWESVIARTRFREKRNQRVLEQAEYERQLRNAMKAQCQEAKTN
;
A
#
# COMPACT_ATOMS: atom_id res chain seq x y z
N MET A 1 -34.21 -23.39 -1.20
CA MET A 1 -32.96 -23.59 -1.95
C MET A 1 -31.83 -22.99 -1.13
N GLY A 2 -30.74 -23.74 -0.95
CA GLY A 2 -29.84 -23.68 0.20
C GLY A 2 -29.09 -22.37 0.37
N ILE A 3 -28.98 -21.96 1.63
CA ILE A 3 -28.12 -20.89 2.13
C ILE A 3 -26.70 -21.45 2.06
N GLY A 4 -25.88 -20.92 1.14
CA GLY A 4 -24.47 -21.30 1.01
C GLY A 4 -23.72 -20.98 2.29
N THR A 5 -23.34 -22.02 3.02
CA THR A 5 -22.39 -21.93 4.12
C THR A 5 -21.05 -21.52 3.54
N SER A 6 -20.62 -20.28 3.79
CA SER A 6 -19.26 -19.85 3.47
C SER A 6 -18.29 -20.75 4.24
N THR A 7 -17.46 -21.47 3.49
CA THR A 7 -16.32 -22.18 4.05
C THR A 7 -15.44 -21.13 4.76
N PRO A 8 -15.02 -21.33 6.02
CA PRO A 8 -14.09 -20.42 6.65
C PRO A 8 -12.83 -20.37 5.80
N LEU A 9 -12.43 -19.16 5.36
CA LEU A 9 -11.11 -18.97 4.78
C LEU A 9 -10.07 -19.54 5.77
N PRO A 10 -8.99 -20.18 5.28
CA PRO A 10 -7.92 -20.61 6.16
C PRO A 10 -7.50 -19.42 7.00
N LYS A 11 -7.61 -19.53 8.32
CA LYS A 11 -7.01 -18.54 9.21
C LYS A 11 -5.52 -18.52 8.87
N LEU A 12 -5.03 -17.39 8.35
CA LEU A 12 -3.61 -17.13 8.33
C LEU A 12 -3.11 -17.38 9.75
N GLN A 13 -2.19 -18.33 9.89
CA GLN A 13 -1.49 -18.50 11.14
C GLN A 13 -0.92 -17.13 11.51
N GLU A 14 -1.04 -16.72 12.78
CA GLU A 14 -0.16 -15.68 13.31
C GLU A 14 1.24 -16.04 12.82
N ILE A 15 1.88 -15.14 12.06
CA ILE A 15 3.19 -15.39 11.47
C ILE A 15 4.12 -15.69 12.64
N HIS A 16 4.30 -16.97 12.94
CA HIS A 16 5.24 -17.44 13.94
C HIS A 16 6.60 -17.23 13.32
N MET A 17 7.14 -16.05 13.58
CA MET A 17 8.51 -15.73 13.25
C MET A 17 9.37 -16.64 14.11
N SER A 18 9.87 -17.72 13.52
CA SER A 18 10.95 -18.48 14.13
C SER A 18 12.06 -17.47 14.48
N PRO A 19 12.59 -17.51 15.71
CA PRO A 19 13.80 -16.76 16.02
C PRO A 19 14.94 -17.42 15.24
N GLY A 20 15.14 -16.96 14.01
CA GLY A 20 16.21 -17.44 13.14
C GLY A 20 17.55 -17.04 13.73
N ASP A 21 18.40 -18.06 13.85
CA ASP A 21 19.86 -17.99 13.93
C ASP A 21 20.44 -17.16 12.76
N ASP A 22 21.77 -17.13 12.59
CA ASP A 22 22.45 -16.49 11.46
C ASP A 22 22.08 -17.15 10.10
N GLU A 23 20.84 -16.99 9.67
CA GLU A 23 20.33 -17.52 8.41
C GLU A 23 20.98 -16.79 7.24
N THR A 24 21.31 -17.52 6.18
CA THR A 24 21.76 -16.94 4.91
C THR A 24 20.56 -16.62 4.03
N PHE A 25 20.56 -15.47 3.35
CA PHE A 25 19.51 -15.14 2.38
C PHE A 25 19.40 -16.21 1.28
N GLN A 26 18.17 -16.68 1.03
CA GLN A 26 17.85 -17.62 -0.05
C GLN A 26 17.00 -16.89 -1.10
N PRO A 27 17.56 -16.54 -2.27
CA PRO A 27 16.83 -15.83 -3.31
C PRO A 27 15.68 -16.66 -3.86
N ALA A 28 14.53 -16.03 -4.09
CA ALA A 28 13.35 -16.69 -4.66
C ALA A 28 12.89 -16.00 -5.95
N PRO A 29 13.69 -16.00 -7.04
CA PRO A 29 13.32 -15.30 -8.27
C PRO A 29 12.01 -15.83 -8.86
N LEU A 30 11.23 -14.93 -9.45
CA LEU A 30 9.99 -15.25 -10.16
C LEU A 30 10.32 -15.72 -11.58
N SER A 31 9.48 -16.61 -12.11
CA SER A 31 9.60 -17.05 -13.50
C SER A 31 9.09 -15.99 -14.47
N ILE A 32 9.71 -15.93 -15.64
CA ILE A 32 9.30 -15.10 -16.77
C ILE A 32 8.62 -16.02 -17.80
N ASP A 33 7.50 -15.58 -18.36
CA ASP A 33 6.76 -16.29 -19.40
C ASP A 33 7.38 -16.11 -20.80
N ALA A 34 6.79 -16.76 -21.80
CA ALA A 34 7.31 -16.77 -23.16
C ALA A 34 7.33 -15.38 -23.84
N ASP A 35 6.51 -14.42 -23.39
CA ASP A 35 6.48 -13.07 -23.95
C ASP A 35 7.31 -12.07 -23.12
N GLY A 36 8.06 -12.56 -22.13
CA GLY A 36 8.94 -11.72 -21.33
C GLY A 36 8.27 -11.03 -20.14
N PHE A 37 7.09 -11.47 -19.70
CA PHE A 37 6.43 -10.95 -18.50
C PHE A 37 6.61 -11.86 -17.30
N ILE A 38 6.49 -11.32 -16.09
CA ILE A 38 6.39 -12.16 -14.89
C ILE A 38 5.18 -13.08 -15.02
N VAL A 39 5.36 -14.37 -14.75
CA VAL A 39 4.26 -15.35 -14.73
C VAL A 39 3.18 -14.86 -13.76
N ALA A 40 2.00 -14.59 -14.32
CA ALA A 40 0.84 -14.12 -13.57
C ALA A 40 -0.11 -15.28 -13.27
N LEU A 41 -0.80 -15.19 -12.13
CA LEU A 41 -1.83 -16.13 -11.71
C LEU A 41 -3.22 -15.56 -12.03
N ASN A 42 -4.19 -16.44 -12.26
CA ASN A 42 -5.58 -16.05 -12.41
C ASN A 42 -6.25 -15.91 -11.03
N ILE A 43 -7.26 -15.04 -10.95
CA ILE A 43 -7.94 -14.69 -9.69
C ILE A 43 -8.62 -15.87 -8.99
N ASP A 44 -8.97 -16.92 -9.74
CA ASP A 44 -9.58 -18.16 -9.26
C ASP A 44 -8.57 -19.14 -8.62
N GLN A 45 -7.27 -18.89 -8.76
CA GLN A 45 -6.19 -19.70 -8.19
C GLN A 45 -5.80 -19.21 -6.79
N GLU A 46 -6.78 -19.11 -5.88
CA GLU A 46 -6.60 -18.45 -4.56
C GLU A 46 -5.46 -19.07 -3.72
N GLU A 47 -5.37 -20.41 -3.71
CA GLU A 47 -4.36 -21.13 -2.93
C GLU A 47 -2.96 -20.94 -3.52
N GLU A 48 -2.84 -20.96 -4.85
CA GLU A 48 -1.60 -20.70 -5.57
C GLU A 48 -1.15 -19.25 -5.38
N ILE A 49 -2.06 -18.28 -5.45
CA ILE A 49 -1.76 -16.86 -5.19
C ILE A 49 -1.14 -16.71 -3.80
N LEU A 50 -1.75 -17.31 -2.78
CA LEU A 50 -1.25 -17.20 -1.43
C LEU A 50 0.11 -17.89 -1.28
N LYS A 51 0.25 -19.15 -1.73
CA LYS A 51 1.54 -19.88 -1.67
C LYS A 51 2.66 -19.16 -2.41
N PHE A 52 2.36 -18.61 -3.58
CA PHE A 52 3.31 -17.84 -4.38
C PHE A 52 3.72 -16.58 -3.62
N PHE A 53 2.77 -15.83 -3.07
CA PHE A 53 3.04 -14.63 -2.30
C PHE A 53 3.86 -14.90 -1.04
N GLU A 54 3.57 -15.96 -0.27
CA GLU A 54 4.37 -16.31 0.92
C GLU A 54 5.83 -16.63 0.57
N LYS A 55 6.04 -17.35 -0.54
CA LYS A 55 7.38 -17.70 -1.02
C LYS A 55 8.15 -16.48 -1.52
N HIS A 56 7.52 -15.65 -2.33
CA HIS A 56 8.20 -14.60 -3.10
C HIS A 56 8.11 -13.20 -2.50
N GLY A 57 7.11 -12.94 -1.64
CA GLY A 57 6.80 -11.62 -1.09
C GLY A 57 6.12 -10.68 -2.08
N VAL A 58 5.84 -11.17 -3.28
CA VAL A 58 5.22 -10.45 -4.40
C VAL A 58 4.48 -11.45 -5.28
N VAL A 59 3.37 -11.01 -5.87
CA VAL A 59 2.57 -11.80 -6.82
C VAL A 59 2.01 -10.89 -7.90
N VAL A 60 1.82 -11.44 -9.10
CA VAL A 60 1.11 -10.79 -10.20
C VAL A 60 -0.18 -11.56 -10.46
N VAL A 61 -1.31 -10.86 -10.44
CA VAL A 61 -2.63 -11.42 -10.74
C VAL A 61 -3.14 -10.81 -12.04
N ALA A 62 -3.39 -11.67 -13.03
CA ALA A 62 -3.77 -11.27 -14.38
C ALA A 62 -5.23 -10.80 -14.47
N ASN A 63 -5.51 -9.94 -15.46
CA ASN A 63 -6.86 -9.61 -15.92
C ASN A 63 -7.80 -9.11 -14.80
N VAL A 64 -7.29 -8.32 -13.85
CA VAL A 64 -8.14 -7.69 -12.83
C VAL A 64 -8.94 -6.51 -13.41
N LEU A 65 -8.44 -5.91 -14.48
CA LEU A 65 -9.15 -4.92 -15.30
C LEU A 65 -9.35 -5.43 -16.73
N THR A 66 -10.40 -4.93 -17.38
CA THR A 66 -10.59 -5.04 -18.83
C THR A 66 -9.77 -3.98 -19.58
N ASP A 67 -9.56 -4.18 -20.87
CA ASP A 67 -8.87 -3.19 -21.73
C ASP A 67 -9.57 -1.82 -21.72
N GLU A 68 -10.91 -1.80 -21.68
CA GLU A 68 -11.69 -0.57 -21.58
C GLU A 68 -11.43 0.16 -20.26
N GLN A 69 -11.39 -0.56 -19.14
CA GLN A 69 -11.06 0.02 -17.84
C GLN A 69 -9.63 0.56 -17.82
N CYS A 70 -8.68 -0.11 -18.46
CA CYS A 70 -7.32 0.38 -18.64
C CYS A 70 -7.29 1.66 -19.48
N GLU A 71 -7.97 1.71 -20.63
CA GLU A 71 -7.99 2.90 -21.50
C GLU A 71 -8.58 4.12 -20.77
N ARG A 72 -9.72 3.96 -20.10
CA ARG A 72 -10.33 5.02 -19.28
C ARG A 72 -9.40 5.50 -18.16
N SER A 73 -8.57 4.59 -17.62
CA SER A 73 -7.58 4.95 -16.59
C SER A 73 -6.43 5.76 -17.19
N VAL A 74 -5.98 5.43 -18.41
CA VAL A 74 -4.96 6.19 -19.12
C VAL A 74 -5.49 7.59 -19.48
N ASP A 75 -6.74 7.70 -19.95
CA ASP A 75 -7.39 8.99 -20.19
C ASP A 75 -7.45 9.84 -18.92
N ASP A 76 -7.77 9.24 -17.77
CA ASP A 76 -7.74 9.90 -16.47
C ASP A 76 -6.33 10.41 -16.10
N VAL A 77 -5.25 9.68 -16.43
CA VAL A 77 -3.86 10.14 -16.21
C VAL A 77 -3.55 11.35 -17.08
N TRP A 78 -3.94 11.35 -18.35
CA TRP A 78 -3.69 12.48 -19.25
C TRP A 78 -4.51 13.70 -18.88
N ARG A 79 -5.79 13.52 -18.50
CA ARG A 79 -6.61 14.60 -17.97
C ARG A 79 -5.99 15.18 -16.70
N PHE A 80 -5.50 14.34 -15.80
CA PHE A 80 -4.77 14.79 -14.61
C PHE A 80 -3.53 15.62 -14.95
N LEU A 81 -2.71 15.17 -15.91
CA LEU A 81 -1.56 15.94 -16.38
C LEU A 81 -1.98 17.30 -16.96
N GLN A 82 -3.08 17.33 -17.72
CA GLN A 82 -3.60 18.53 -18.34
C GLN A 82 -4.12 19.55 -17.31
N GLU A 83 -4.98 19.10 -16.41
CA GLU A 83 -5.64 19.97 -15.43
C GLU A 83 -4.69 20.50 -14.36
N MET A 84 -3.76 19.66 -13.88
CA MET A 84 -2.95 19.97 -12.71
C MET A 84 -1.59 20.56 -13.03
N PHE A 85 -1.06 20.36 -14.25
CA PHE A 85 0.33 20.70 -14.56
C PHE A 85 0.49 21.51 -15.83
N ASN A 86 0.00 21.01 -16.97
CA ASN A 86 0.21 21.64 -18.26
C ASN A 86 -1.06 21.54 -19.13
N PRO A 87 -1.85 22.63 -19.29
CA PRO A 87 -3.10 22.59 -20.05
C PRO A 87 -2.89 22.29 -21.55
N ASP A 88 -1.69 22.53 -22.07
CA ASP A 88 -1.33 22.30 -23.47
C ASP A 88 -0.70 20.92 -23.70
N ILE A 89 -0.61 20.07 -22.67
CA ILE A 89 -0.04 18.73 -22.79
C ILE A 89 -0.92 17.84 -23.69
N GLN A 90 -0.29 17.12 -24.61
CA GLN A 90 -0.98 16.23 -25.54
C GLN A 90 -0.31 14.85 -25.52
N ARG A 91 -1.14 13.79 -25.46
CA ARG A 91 -0.72 12.39 -25.32
C ARG A 91 0.18 11.91 -26.46
N ASP A 92 0.00 12.46 -27.65
CA ASP A 92 0.66 12.07 -28.89
C ASP A 92 1.72 13.09 -29.37
N GLN A 93 2.01 14.14 -28.58
CA GLN A 93 2.98 15.18 -28.93
C GLN A 93 4.09 15.28 -27.85
N PRO A 94 5.19 14.49 -27.98
CA PRO A 94 6.28 14.46 -27.01
C PRO A 94 6.96 15.80 -26.73
N GLU A 95 6.87 16.75 -27.66
CA GLU A 95 7.29 18.15 -27.53
C GLU A 95 6.68 18.81 -26.29
N THR A 96 5.43 18.46 -25.97
CA THR A 96 4.66 19.06 -24.87
C THR A 96 5.08 18.51 -23.50
N TRP A 97 5.79 17.38 -23.44
CA TRP A 97 6.11 16.67 -22.19
C TRP A 97 7.35 17.22 -21.47
N SER A 98 8.06 18.18 -22.07
CA SER A 98 9.25 18.79 -21.47
C SER A 98 8.89 19.88 -20.45
N TYR A 99 7.78 20.57 -20.67
CA TYR A 99 7.36 21.72 -19.87
C TYR A 99 6.43 21.29 -18.73
N LYS A 100 6.69 21.79 -17.52
CA LYS A 100 5.88 21.55 -16.31
C LYS A 100 5.55 20.08 -16.02
N TRP A 101 6.47 19.16 -16.33
CA TRP A 101 6.28 17.76 -15.95
C TRP A 101 6.23 17.59 -14.41
N PRO A 102 5.37 16.71 -13.85
CA PRO A 102 5.19 16.60 -12.40
C PRO A 102 6.47 16.32 -11.60
N SER A 103 6.46 16.78 -10.34
CA SER A 103 7.47 16.41 -9.34
C SER A 103 7.44 14.90 -9.05
N PHE A 104 8.49 14.35 -8.43
CA PHE A 104 8.68 12.90 -8.22
C PHE A 104 8.76 12.05 -9.51
N SER A 105 8.78 12.66 -10.70
CA SER A 105 8.94 11.97 -11.97
C SER A 105 10.25 11.18 -12.08
N LYS A 106 11.30 11.58 -11.36
CA LYS A 106 12.54 10.79 -11.24
C LYS A 106 12.38 9.48 -10.49
N MET A 107 11.26 9.28 -9.80
CA MET A 107 10.84 8.02 -9.16
C MET A 107 9.72 7.33 -9.96
N GLY A 108 9.31 7.87 -11.12
CA GLY A 108 8.19 7.35 -11.91
C GLY A 108 6.81 7.64 -11.33
N ILE A 109 6.69 8.67 -10.48
CA ILE A 109 5.46 9.09 -9.79
C ILE A 109 5.04 10.45 -10.34
N LEU A 110 3.73 10.69 -10.49
CA LEU A 110 3.20 11.97 -10.95
C LEU A 110 2.75 12.84 -9.78
N GLY A 111 3.68 13.63 -9.23
CA GLY A 111 3.40 14.60 -8.19
C GLY A 111 3.15 13.99 -6.81
N ASN A 112 2.59 14.79 -5.91
CA ASN A 112 2.21 14.35 -4.56
C ASN A 112 0.70 14.45 -4.32
N ASP A 113 -0.06 14.75 -5.39
CA ASP A 113 -1.49 14.94 -5.34
C ASP A 113 -2.21 13.60 -5.24
N ARG A 114 -3.31 13.60 -4.49
CA ARG A 114 -4.18 12.45 -4.36
C ARG A 114 -4.97 12.29 -5.65
N TRP A 115 -4.85 11.13 -6.28
CA TRP A 115 -5.41 10.92 -7.61
C TRP A 115 -6.85 10.40 -7.51
N LEU A 116 -7.79 11.35 -7.43
CA LEU A 116 -9.25 11.15 -7.35
C LEU A 116 -9.91 11.44 -8.70
N TYR A 117 -9.69 10.57 -9.68
CA TYR A 117 -10.35 10.61 -10.98
C TYR A 117 -11.36 9.46 -11.11
N PRO A 118 -12.40 9.56 -11.95
CA PRO A 118 -13.51 8.62 -11.99
C PRO A 118 -13.08 7.16 -12.11
N GLN A 119 -12.25 6.82 -13.11
CA GLN A 119 -11.78 5.46 -13.32
C GLN A 119 -10.78 5.04 -12.24
N ALA A 120 -9.94 5.96 -11.75
CA ALA A 120 -9.05 5.69 -10.62
C ALA A 120 -9.85 5.33 -9.35
N CYS A 121 -11.03 5.94 -9.16
CA CYS A 121 -11.94 5.60 -8.08
C CYS A 121 -12.67 4.27 -8.33
N ASP A 122 -13.11 3.99 -9.56
CA ASP A 122 -13.69 2.69 -9.92
C ASP A 122 -12.71 1.54 -9.71
N ASN A 123 -11.44 1.71 -10.06
CA ASN A 123 -10.40 0.70 -9.83
C ASN A 123 -10.24 0.38 -8.34
N ARG A 124 -10.40 1.37 -7.45
CA ARG A 124 -10.31 1.18 -5.99
C ARG A 124 -11.48 0.39 -5.40
N GLN A 125 -12.63 0.36 -6.07
CA GLN A 125 -13.79 -0.44 -5.69
C GLN A 125 -14.01 -1.67 -6.58
N ASN A 126 -13.05 -2.00 -7.46
CA ASN A 126 -13.17 -3.13 -8.36
C ASN A 126 -13.18 -4.46 -7.56
N PRO A 127 -14.20 -5.33 -7.76
CA PRO A 127 -14.32 -6.58 -7.03
C PRO A 127 -13.14 -7.55 -7.19
N ASN A 128 -12.50 -7.61 -8.37
CA ASN A 128 -11.34 -8.47 -8.61
C ASN A 128 -10.13 -7.98 -7.83
N ILE A 129 -9.87 -6.68 -7.86
CA ILE A 129 -8.78 -6.06 -7.08
C ILE A 129 -9.00 -6.30 -5.59
N TYR A 130 -10.21 -6.02 -5.09
CA TYR A 130 -10.58 -6.31 -3.72
C TYR A 130 -10.36 -7.78 -3.35
N LYS A 131 -10.79 -8.72 -4.20
CA LYS A 131 -10.61 -10.15 -3.98
C LYS A 131 -9.14 -10.55 -3.85
N VAL A 132 -8.23 -9.97 -4.65
CA VAL A 132 -6.77 -10.21 -4.48
C VAL A 132 -6.32 -9.84 -3.07
N PHE A 133 -6.67 -8.64 -2.59
CA PHE A 133 -6.29 -8.23 -1.24
C PHE A 133 -6.94 -9.10 -0.16
N GLN A 134 -8.19 -9.54 -0.34
CA GLN A 134 -8.83 -10.48 0.59
C GLN A 134 -8.07 -11.80 0.70
N ILE A 135 -7.62 -12.36 -0.43
CA ILE A 135 -6.81 -13.60 -0.44
C ILE A 135 -5.51 -13.38 0.35
N LEU A 136 -4.80 -12.28 0.06
CA LEU A 136 -3.48 -12.02 0.63
C LEU A 136 -3.49 -11.63 2.12
N PHE A 137 -4.59 -11.00 2.57
CA PHE A 137 -4.80 -10.68 3.99
C PHE A 137 -5.54 -11.76 4.76
N GLY A 138 -6.20 -12.72 4.10
CA GLY A 138 -7.06 -13.71 4.75
C GLY A 138 -8.26 -13.09 5.51
N GLU A 139 -8.62 -11.84 5.21
CA GLU A 139 -9.70 -11.09 5.85
C GLU A 139 -10.54 -10.35 4.78
N HIS A 140 -11.82 -10.13 5.09
CA HIS A 140 -12.75 -9.49 4.15
C HIS A 140 -12.96 -8.00 4.41
N GLU A 141 -12.80 -7.53 5.64
CA GLU A 141 -13.13 -6.15 6.00
C GLU A 141 -11.93 -5.23 5.76
N LEU A 142 -11.87 -4.64 4.57
CA LEU A 142 -10.75 -3.83 4.12
C LEU A 142 -11.12 -2.35 3.98
N ILE A 143 -10.11 -1.48 4.02
CA ILE A 143 -10.20 -0.07 3.67
C ILE A 143 -9.24 0.20 2.52
N VAL A 144 -9.60 1.14 1.63
CA VAL A 144 -8.77 1.54 0.49
C VAL A 144 -8.11 2.89 0.73
N ASN A 145 -6.92 3.04 0.17
CA ASN A 145 -6.10 4.25 0.22
C ASN A 145 -6.34 5.16 -1.00
N ILE A 146 -6.18 6.47 -0.83
CA ILE A 146 -6.14 7.44 -1.92
C ILE A 146 -4.70 7.76 -2.33
N THR A 147 -4.21 6.95 -3.26
CA THR A 147 -2.86 6.92 -3.81
C THR A 147 -2.67 7.82 -5.04
N ARG A 148 -1.52 7.66 -5.72
CA ARG A 148 -1.07 8.46 -6.88
C ARG A 148 -1.15 7.69 -8.19
N ALA A 149 -1.10 8.43 -9.30
CA ALA A 149 -0.75 7.88 -10.61
C ALA A 149 0.78 7.77 -10.77
N GLY A 150 1.22 6.84 -11.62
CA GLY A 150 2.61 6.75 -12.06
C GLY A 150 2.69 6.75 -13.58
N LEU A 151 3.62 7.54 -14.12
CA LEU A 151 3.97 7.51 -15.53
C LEU A 151 5.47 7.70 -15.69
N MET A 152 6.10 6.79 -16.45
CA MET A 152 7.45 6.99 -16.97
C MET A 152 7.37 7.32 -18.45
N ARG A 153 8.00 8.45 -18.83
CA ARG A 153 8.12 8.85 -20.23
C ARG A 153 9.05 7.88 -20.97
N PRO A 154 8.83 7.66 -22.28
CA PRO A 154 9.81 6.97 -23.10
C PRO A 154 11.13 7.76 -23.11
N THR A 155 12.25 7.09 -23.34
CA THR A 155 13.57 7.74 -23.29
C THR A 155 14.45 7.44 -24.49
N ARG A 156 14.06 6.47 -25.32
CA ARG A 156 14.78 6.06 -26.53
C ARG A 156 13.88 6.15 -27.75
N ASN A 157 14.46 6.50 -28.89
CA ASN A 157 13.81 6.44 -30.21
C ASN A 157 12.43 7.12 -30.24
N ILE A 158 12.30 8.29 -29.62
CA ILE A 158 11.03 9.01 -29.52
C ILE A 158 10.82 9.83 -30.78
N TYR A 159 9.72 9.60 -31.48
CA TYR A 159 9.35 10.39 -32.66
C TYR A 159 8.65 11.70 -32.24
N PHE A 160 9.16 12.83 -32.73
CA PHE A 160 8.67 14.19 -32.46
C PHE A 160 7.99 14.75 -33.73
N PRO A 161 6.64 14.70 -33.82
CA PRO A 161 5.90 15.03 -35.03
C PRO A 161 6.10 16.47 -35.54
N SER A 162 6.28 17.45 -34.64
CA SER A 162 6.39 18.87 -35.03
C SER A 162 7.60 19.19 -35.92
N ARG A 163 8.59 18.29 -35.92
CA ARG A 163 9.88 18.46 -36.59
C ARG A 163 10.33 17.24 -37.37
N ASP A 164 9.51 16.18 -37.41
CA ASP A 164 9.77 14.92 -38.12
C ASP A 164 11.13 14.30 -37.75
N GLN A 165 11.40 14.13 -36.46
CA GLN A 165 12.69 13.64 -35.95
C GLN A 165 12.54 12.59 -34.86
N ILE A 166 13.48 11.65 -34.82
CA ILE A 166 13.62 10.67 -33.74
C ILE A 166 14.75 11.11 -32.81
N GLU A 167 14.47 11.19 -31.51
CA GLU A 167 15.47 11.58 -30.52
C GLU A 167 15.36 10.79 -29.21
N ASP A 168 16.49 10.68 -28.51
CA ASP A 168 16.56 10.18 -27.15
C ASP A 168 16.35 11.29 -26.12
N ARG A 169 15.90 10.90 -24.92
CA ARG A 169 15.65 11.78 -23.77
C ARG A 169 16.19 11.16 -22.48
N GLU A 170 17.51 11.04 -22.39
CA GLU A 170 18.19 10.51 -21.19
C GLU A 170 17.81 11.28 -19.92
N ASN A 171 17.60 12.59 -20.02
CA ASN A 171 17.16 13.42 -18.90
C ASN A 171 15.74 13.12 -18.40
N TRP A 172 14.95 12.31 -19.11
CA TRP A 172 13.63 11.87 -18.66
C TRP A 172 13.66 10.59 -17.82
N LYS A 173 14.77 9.85 -17.84
CA LYS A 173 14.94 8.62 -17.04
C LYS A 173 14.72 8.86 -15.55
N THR A 174 14.15 7.85 -14.91
CA THR A 174 14.16 7.73 -13.45
C THR A 174 15.58 7.45 -12.95
N ILE A 175 15.78 7.55 -11.64
CA ILE A 175 17.03 7.14 -11.00
C ILE A 175 17.23 5.61 -11.10
N SER A 176 18.47 5.15 -11.26
CA SER A 176 18.77 3.73 -11.52
C SER A 176 19.05 2.87 -10.29
N GLU A 177 19.41 3.50 -9.15
CA GLU A 177 19.90 2.80 -7.94
C GLU A 177 18.89 2.77 -6.79
N TRP A 178 17.61 3.04 -7.07
CA TRP A 178 16.59 3.17 -6.04
C TRP A 178 16.13 1.81 -5.54
N LEU A 179 16.64 1.40 -4.38
CA LEU A 179 16.19 0.19 -3.67
C LEU A 179 15.97 0.54 -2.21
N HIS A 180 14.75 0.33 -1.73
CA HIS A 180 14.33 0.77 -0.41
C HIS A 180 13.24 -0.14 0.15
N LEU A 181 13.04 -0.03 1.46
CA LEU A 181 11.88 -0.49 2.18
C LEU A 181 11.00 0.72 2.47
N ASP A 182 9.70 0.62 2.18
CA ASP A 182 8.66 1.59 2.58
C ASP A 182 8.22 1.42 4.06
N MET A 183 9.08 0.77 4.82
CA MET A 183 8.99 0.64 6.26
C MET A 183 10.39 0.63 6.87
N ASN A 184 10.46 1.09 8.11
CA ASN A 184 11.58 0.85 8.99
C ASN A 184 11.37 -0.49 9.70
N PRO A 185 12.15 -1.54 9.40
CA PRO A 185 11.91 -2.86 9.96
C PRO A 185 12.29 -2.98 11.44
N LEU A 186 13.10 -2.06 11.96
CA LEU A 186 13.46 -2.02 13.38
C LEU A 186 12.35 -1.38 14.22
N THR A 187 11.81 -0.23 13.80
CA THR A 187 10.77 0.49 14.56
C THR A 187 9.36 0.08 14.18
N GLY A 188 9.19 -0.42 12.97
CA GLY A 188 7.91 -0.75 12.37
C GLY A 188 7.11 0.37 11.77
N ARG A 189 7.69 1.57 11.74
CA ARG A 189 7.10 2.71 11.06
C ARG A 189 7.04 2.43 9.57
N ALA A 190 5.87 2.55 8.97
CA ALA A 190 5.68 2.38 7.54
C ALA A 190 5.02 3.62 6.97
N THR A 191 5.22 3.86 5.68
CA THR A 191 4.51 4.94 4.99
C THR A 191 3.00 4.68 5.06
N THR A 192 2.26 5.72 5.42
CA THR A 192 0.79 5.71 5.41
C THR A 192 0.25 6.66 4.36
N TYR A 193 1.06 7.01 3.35
CA TYR A 193 0.67 7.98 2.31
C TYR A 193 -0.69 7.64 1.74
N GLY A 194 -1.64 8.58 1.82
CA GLY A 194 -3.02 8.42 1.33
C GLY A 194 -3.97 7.64 2.25
N PHE A 195 -3.54 7.33 3.48
CA PHE A 195 -4.40 7.06 4.63
C PHE A 195 -4.39 8.25 5.60
N GLU A 196 -5.33 8.29 6.55
CA GLU A 196 -5.26 9.24 7.66
C GLU A 196 -4.16 8.84 8.64
N HIS A 197 -3.36 9.81 9.09
CA HIS A 197 -2.40 9.59 10.16
C HIS A 197 -3.11 9.55 11.52
N VAL A 198 -3.27 8.37 12.11
CA VAL A 198 -3.85 8.22 13.45
C VAL A 198 -2.79 8.49 14.51
N ALA A 199 -2.56 9.76 14.85
CA ALA A 199 -1.54 10.14 15.84
C ALA A 199 -1.66 9.44 17.22
N GLU A 200 -2.83 8.92 17.57
CA GLU A 200 -3.16 8.49 18.93
C GLU A 200 -2.87 7.00 19.28
N GLY A 201 -2.34 6.18 18.35
CA GLY A 201 -2.24 4.73 18.59
C GLY A 201 -0.85 4.17 18.90
N HIS A 202 0.20 4.64 18.20
CA HIS A 202 1.53 4.02 18.25
C HIS A 202 2.68 5.03 18.10
N PHE A 203 2.37 6.33 18.22
CA PHE A 203 3.30 7.43 18.01
C PHE A 203 3.87 7.96 19.32
N GLU A 204 4.16 7.08 20.28
CA GLU A 204 5.11 7.49 21.31
C GLU A 204 6.44 7.76 20.59
N PHE A 205 6.80 9.04 20.56
CA PHE A 205 8.18 9.46 20.56
C PHE A 205 8.85 8.75 21.74
N SER A 206 9.31 7.50 21.53
CA SER A 206 10.31 6.96 22.44
C SER A 206 11.48 7.91 22.28
N LYS A 207 11.73 8.72 23.32
CA LYS A 207 12.89 9.63 23.39
C LYS A 207 14.19 8.83 23.34
N ASP A 208 14.09 7.52 23.44
CA ASP A 208 15.17 6.57 23.38
C ASP A 208 14.81 5.41 22.42
N PRO A 209 15.22 5.48 21.14
CA PRO A 209 15.13 4.37 20.20
C PRO A 209 15.93 3.13 20.65
N LEU A 210 16.88 3.26 21.59
CA LEU A 210 17.66 2.14 22.13
C LEU A 210 16.91 1.39 23.24
N CYS A 211 15.88 1.97 23.86
CA CYS A 211 14.98 1.23 24.74
C CYS A 211 14.17 0.15 23.98
N ALA A 212 14.17 0.23 22.65
CA ALA A 212 13.72 -0.84 21.76
C ALA A 212 14.58 -2.11 21.84
N GLN A 213 15.84 -2.04 22.30
CA GLN A 213 16.69 -3.23 22.50
C GLN A 213 16.22 -4.11 23.68
N ASN A 214 15.48 -3.55 24.65
CA ASN A 214 15.00 -4.26 25.84
C ASN A 214 13.48 -4.53 25.83
N GLN A 215 12.79 -4.14 24.77
CA GLN A 215 11.43 -4.58 24.49
C GLN A 215 11.49 -5.49 23.26
N LEU A 216 10.58 -6.46 23.14
CA LEU A 216 10.37 -7.22 21.90
C LEU A 216 9.83 -6.25 20.81
N THR A 217 10.65 -5.30 20.34
CA THR A 217 10.25 -4.34 19.31
C THR A 217 10.35 -4.99 17.95
N ASN A 218 9.32 -5.78 17.67
CA ASN A 218 9.05 -6.33 16.36
C ASN A 218 7.83 -5.63 15.73
N ASN A 219 7.69 -4.31 15.96
CA ASN A 219 6.43 -3.60 15.72
C ASN A 219 6.18 -3.20 14.25
N GLY A 220 7.05 -3.61 13.32
CA GLY A 220 6.84 -3.50 11.87
C GLY A 220 6.39 -4.76 11.18
N MET A 221 6.60 -5.88 11.86
CA MET A 221 6.49 -7.21 11.29
C MET A 221 5.20 -7.90 11.73
N ARG A 222 4.53 -7.40 12.78
CA ARG A 222 3.33 -8.03 13.38
C ARG A 222 2.15 -8.08 12.43
N LYS A 223 1.95 -7.03 11.62
CA LYS A 223 0.87 -6.97 10.64
C LYS A 223 1.46 -6.77 9.25
N ARG A 224 1.10 -7.66 8.34
CA ARG A 224 1.41 -7.56 6.92
C ARG A 224 0.85 -6.23 6.37
N LYS A 225 1.67 -5.54 5.60
CA LYS A 225 1.27 -4.34 4.84
C LYS A 225 1.53 -4.63 3.38
N LEU A 226 0.56 -4.33 2.54
CA LEU A 226 0.56 -4.70 1.13
C LEU A 226 0.48 -3.47 0.26
N GLN A 227 1.36 -3.34 -0.70
CA GLN A 227 1.27 -2.30 -1.71
C GLN A 227 1.02 -2.92 -3.06
N ALA A 228 0.43 -2.15 -3.98
CA ALA A 228 0.14 -2.65 -5.30
C ALA A 228 0.33 -1.60 -6.39
N ILE A 229 0.59 -2.12 -7.59
CA ILE A 229 0.63 -1.39 -8.83
C ILE A 229 -0.33 -2.10 -9.80
N LEU A 230 -1.21 -1.32 -10.40
CA LEU A 230 -2.09 -1.75 -11.46
C LEU A 230 -1.53 -1.26 -12.79
N ALA A 231 -1.22 -2.20 -13.68
CA ALA A 231 -0.69 -1.92 -15.02
C ALA A 231 -1.81 -1.41 -15.93
N LEU A 232 -1.69 -0.17 -16.43
CA LEU A 232 -2.67 0.42 -17.35
C LEU A 232 -2.28 0.23 -18.82
N GLU A 233 -1.01 -0.11 -19.06
CA GLU A 233 -0.45 -0.57 -20.33
C GLU A 233 0.49 -1.73 -20.05
N ASP A 234 0.92 -2.44 -21.10
CA ASP A 234 2.03 -3.39 -20.99
C ASP A 234 3.26 -2.65 -20.46
N CYS A 235 3.85 -3.16 -19.40
CA CYS A 235 5.09 -2.68 -18.83
C CYS A 235 6.18 -3.72 -19.14
N ARG A 236 6.83 -3.62 -20.31
CA ARG A 236 7.93 -4.52 -20.67
C ARG A 236 9.19 -4.18 -19.89
N GLU A 237 10.19 -5.05 -19.96
CA GLU A 237 11.41 -4.83 -19.21
C GLU A 237 12.06 -3.50 -19.60
N GLU A 238 12.14 -3.19 -20.89
CA GLU A 238 12.70 -1.94 -21.41
C GLU A 238 11.89 -0.69 -21.05
N ASP A 239 10.61 -0.82 -20.67
CA ASP A 239 9.73 0.32 -20.35
C ASP A 239 10.00 0.88 -18.94
N GLY A 240 10.94 0.29 -18.19
CA GLY A 240 11.20 0.65 -16.81
C GLY A 240 10.12 0.13 -15.87
N GLY A 241 10.18 0.53 -14.61
CA GLY A 241 9.12 0.20 -13.65
C GLY A 241 9.62 -0.61 -12.47
N PHE A 242 8.78 -1.50 -11.96
CA PHE A 242 8.96 -2.13 -10.68
C PHE A 242 10.10 -3.16 -10.70
N HIS A 243 10.97 -3.11 -9.71
CA HIS A 243 11.89 -4.18 -9.37
C HIS A 243 11.88 -4.41 -7.87
N ALA A 244 12.23 -5.62 -7.45
CA ALA A 244 12.32 -5.97 -6.04
C ALA A 244 13.37 -7.07 -5.81
N VAL A 245 13.54 -7.45 -4.55
CA VAL A 245 14.35 -8.62 -4.15
C VAL A 245 13.40 -9.73 -3.64
N PRO A 246 12.92 -10.64 -4.51
CA PRO A 246 12.00 -11.70 -4.13
C PRO A 246 12.53 -12.62 -3.02
N GLY A 247 11.66 -12.92 -2.05
CA GLY A 247 11.97 -13.77 -0.89
C GLY A 247 12.59 -13.03 0.29
N PHE A 248 12.95 -11.74 0.15
CA PHE A 248 13.58 -10.97 1.22
C PHE A 248 12.72 -10.84 2.47
N GLN A 249 11.39 -10.85 2.34
CA GLN A 249 10.48 -10.80 3.49
C GLN A 249 10.70 -11.95 4.49
N ASN A 250 11.29 -13.07 4.04
CA ASN A 250 11.66 -14.21 4.89
C ASN A 250 13.03 -14.01 5.58
N TYR A 251 13.85 -13.07 5.09
CA TYR A 251 15.20 -12.76 5.58
C TYR A 251 15.31 -11.42 6.34
N ILE A 252 14.29 -10.56 6.24
CA ILE A 252 14.31 -9.19 6.76
C ILE A 252 14.66 -9.11 8.25
N THR A 253 14.31 -10.10 9.07
CA THR A 253 14.67 -10.10 10.50
C THR A 253 16.19 -10.20 10.68
N THR A 254 16.85 -11.11 9.98
CA THR A 254 18.31 -11.26 10.02
C THR A 254 19.00 -10.02 9.44
N TRP A 255 18.52 -9.53 8.29
CA TRP A 255 19.04 -8.29 7.70
C TRP A 255 18.91 -7.09 8.66
N THR A 256 17.78 -6.96 9.36
CA THR A 256 17.54 -5.87 10.31
C THR A 256 18.48 -5.96 11.51
N LYS A 257 18.76 -7.17 12.03
CA LYS A 257 19.75 -7.36 13.11
C LYS A 257 21.16 -6.94 12.67
N GLN A 258 21.54 -7.25 11.43
CA GLN A 258 22.84 -6.88 10.87
C GLN A 258 22.96 -5.38 10.55
N ASN A 259 21.83 -4.72 10.27
CA ASN A 259 21.75 -3.33 9.83
C ASN A 259 21.00 -2.42 10.82
N GLN A 260 21.08 -2.70 12.13
CA GLN A 260 20.32 -1.95 13.15
C GLN A 260 20.65 -0.45 13.12
N GLN A 261 21.94 -0.10 13.04
CA GLN A 261 22.35 1.31 13.04
C GLN A 261 21.79 2.07 11.83
N LEU A 262 21.83 1.47 10.64
CA LEU A 262 21.22 2.03 9.44
C LEU A 262 19.70 2.30 9.64
N CYS A 263 19.00 1.33 10.22
CA CYS A 263 17.57 1.47 10.51
C CYS A 263 17.30 2.56 11.56
N LEU A 264 18.20 2.73 12.54
CA LEU A 264 18.10 3.79 13.56
C LEU A 264 18.37 5.18 12.98
N ASP A 265 19.40 5.33 12.14
CA ASP A 265 19.79 6.61 11.53
C ASP A 265 18.66 7.18 10.66
N THR A 266 17.89 6.29 10.03
CA THR A 266 16.68 6.64 9.28
C THR A 266 15.65 7.39 10.14
N ASN A 267 15.59 7.12 11.47
CA ASN A 267 14.67 7.81 12.38
C ASN A 267 15.08 9.26 12.69
N GLN A 268 16.29 9.68 12.32
CA GLN A 268 16.78 11.05 12.54
C GLN A 268 16.41 12.00 11.39
N GLY A 269 15.85 11.47 10.29
CA GLY A 269 15.36 12.24 9.14
C GLY A 269 13.92 12.74 9.28
N ARG A 270 13.45 13.52 8.30
CA ARG A 270 12.07 14.02 8.25
C ARG A 270 11.03 12.93 7.99
N ASP A 271 11.45 11.79 7.43
CA ASP A 271 10.58 10.66 7.12
C ASP A 271 11.18 9.36 7.69
N PRO A 272 10.84 8.97 8.94
CA PRO A 272 11.38 7.80 9.61
C PRO A 272 10.79 6.48 9.10
N THR A 273 10.06 6.51 7.98
CA THR A 273 9.29 5.37 7.48
C THR A 273 9.96 4.63 6.32
N THR A 274 11.04 5.16 5.73
CA THR A 274 11.66 4.58 4.53
C THR A 274 13.15 4.30 4.74
N VAL A 275 13.58 3.04 4.61
CA VAL A 275 14.99 2.65 4.73
C VAL A 275 15.60 2.37 3.36
N GLN A 276 16.65 3.09 2.99
CA GLN A 276 17.40 2.83 1.76
C GLN A 276 18.35 1.65 1.97
N ILE A 277 18.36 0.68 1.04
CA ILE A 277 19.33 -0.41 1.08
C ILE A 277 20.70 0.16 0.64
N PRO A 278 21.81 -0.07 1.36
CA PRO A 278 23.13 0.44 0.97
C PRO A 278 23.55 -0.05 -0.41
N LYS A 279 24.32 0.76 -1.15
CA LYS A 279 24.73 0.43 -2.53
C LYS A 279 25.68 -0.77 -2.60
N ASP A 280 26.45 -0.97 -1.54
CA ASP A 280 27.39 -2.06 -1.33
C ASP A 280 26.77 -3.28 -0.62
N ASP A 281 25.47 -3.22 -0.29
CA ASP A 281 24.77 -4.36 0.32
C ASP A 281 24.68 -5.52 -0.69
N PRO A 282 25.17 -6.73 -0.33
CA PRO A 282 25.14 -7.90 -1.21
C PRO A 282 23.74 -8.27 -1.70
N ILE A 283 22.68 -7.89 -0.97
CA ILE A 283 21.30 -8.21 -1.37
C ILE A 283 20.93 -7.63 -2.74
N ARG A 284 21.57 -6.53 -3.14
CA ARG A 284 21.33 -5.88 -4.43
C ARG A 284 21.64 -6.78 -5.62
N GLN A 285 22.49 -7.80 -5.48
CA GLN A 285 22.77 -8.77 -6.54
C GLN A 285 21.55 -9.64 -6.91
N HIS A 286 20.50 -9.62 -6.09
CA HIS A 286 19.28 -10.41 -6.26
C HIS A 286 18.07 -9.55 -6.68
N ILE A 287 18.31 -8.31 -7.11
CA ILE A 287 17.26 -7.47 -7.70
C ILE A 287 16.75 -8.14 -8.98
N GLN A 288 15.43 -8.31 -9.06
CA GLN A 288 14.73 -8.76 -10.26
C GLN A 288 13.79 -7.66 -10.75
N ARG A 289 13.90 -7.33 -12.05
CA ARG A 289 12.94 -6.48 -12.76
C ARG A 289 11.66 -7.26 -13.04
N MET A 290 10.51 -6.59 -12.94
CA MET A 290 9.20 -7.24 -13.01
C MET A 290 8.34 -6.61 -14.11
N PRO A 291 8.54 -7.03 -15.38
CA PRO A 291 7.63 -6.70 -16.45
C PRO A 291 6.24 -7.29 -16.16
N ILE A 292 5.19 -6.48 -16.36
CA ILE A 292 3.79 -6.82 -16.07
C ILE A 292 2.87 -6.43 -17.21
N ARG A 293 1.90 -7.29 -17.53
CA ARG A 293 0.95 -7.08 -18.63
C ARG A 293 -0.13 -6.06 -18.26
N LYS A 294 -0.65 -5.37 -19.27
CA LYS A 294 -1.84 -4.51 -19.13
C LYS A 294 -2.96 -5.23 -18.39
N GLY A 295 -3.66 -4.50 -17.52
CA GLY A 295 -4.80 -5.02 -16.74
C GLY A 295 -4.43 -5.95 -15.58
N SER A 296 -3.15 -6.20 -15.33
CA SER A 296 -2.67 -7.03 -14.22
C SER A 296 -2.38 -6.20 -12.96
N LEU A 297 -2.58 -6.82 -11.80
CA LEU A 297 -2.24 -6.27 -10.49
C LEU A 297 -0.98 -6.94 -9.96
N LEU A 298 0.08 -6.16 -9.73
CA LEU A 298 1.24 -6.60 -8.97
C LEU A 298 1.05 -6.16 -7.52
N VAL A 299 1.08 -7.09 -6.57
CA VAL A 299 1.00 -6.81 -5.13
C VAL A 299 2.26 -7.30 -4.45
N TRP A 300 2.88 -6.47 -3.60
CA TRP A 300 4.06 -6.84 -2.83
C TRP A 300 3.88 -6.53 -1.34
N ASP A 301 4.63 -7.27 -0.52
CA ASP A 301 4.74 -7.01 0.90
C ASP A 301 5.66 -5.80 1.14
N SER A 302 5.28 -4.85 2.00
CA SER A 302 6.11 -3.69 2.34
C SER A 302 7.48 -4.06 2.94
N ARG A 303 7.64 -5.30 3.40
CA ARG A 303 8.91 -5.89 3.86
C ARG A 303 9.85 -6.26 2.70
N LEU A 304 9.43 -6.14 1.46
CA LEU A 304 10.24 -6.45 0.28
C LEU A 304 11.01 -5.19 -0.17
N PRO A 305 12.36 -5.22 -0.29
CA PRO A 305 13.12 -4.15 -0.89
C PRO A 305 12.72 -4.01 -2.34
N HIS A 306 12.32 -2.81 -2.73
CA HIS A 306 11.81 -2.54 -4.06
C HIS A 306 12.16 -1.14 -4.53
N GLY A 307 11.79 -0.82 -5.76
CA GLY A 307 11.98 0.48 -6.36
C GLY A 307 11.54 0.50 -7.80
N ASN A 308 11.89 1.60 -8.47
CA ASN A 308 11.68 1.76 -9.90
C ASN A 308 13.01 1.86 -10.63
N TYR A 309 13.16 1.09 -11.72
CA TYR A 309 14.31 1.17 -12.61
C TYR A 309 13.98 1.97 -13.89
N PRO A 310 14.98 2.51 -14.61
CA PRO A 310 14.75 3.45 -15.70
C PRO A 310 14.10 2.83 -16.94
N ASN A 311 13.15 3.57 -17.50
CA ASN A 311 12.67 3.35 -18.86
C ASN A 311 13.81 3.58 -19.85
N ASN A 312 14.00 2.64 -20.77
CA ASN A 312 14.97 2.66 -21.86
C ASN A 312 14.33 2.23 -23.19
N SER A 313 13.07 2.62 -23.41
CA SER A 313 12.28 2.30 -24.60
C SER A 313 11.64 3.56 -25.22
N ASN A 314 10.89 3.34 -26.30
CA ASN A 314 10.02 4.34 -26.94
C ASN A 314 8.56 4.27 -26.45
N HIS A 315 8.24 3.46 -25.44
CA HIS A 315 6.91 3.36 -24.86
C HIS A 315 6.84 4.03 -23.48
N MET A 316 5.64 4.47 -23.11
CA MET A 316 5.36 4.90 -21.74
C MET A 316 5.02 3.71 -20.87
N ARG A 317 5.44 3.80 -19.60
CA ARG A 317 4.91 2.94 -18.56
C ARG A 317 3.86 3.72 -17.77
N ILE A 318 2.61 3.30 -17.80
CA ILE A 318 1.51 3.98 -17.11
C ILE A 318 0.87 3.03 -16.10
N ILE A 319 0.72 3.51 -14.86
CA ILE A 319 0.20 2.71 -13.75
C ILE A 319 -0.67 3.51 -12.78
N GLN A 320 -1.48 2.79 -12.02
CA GLN A 320 -2.09 3.27 -10.78
C GLN A 320 -1.42 2.60 -9.59
N TYR A 321 -0.95 3.38 -8.60
CA TYR A 321 -0.60 2.80 -7.29
C TYR A 321 -1.88 2.50 -6.52
N LEU A 322 -1.91 1.44 -5.73
CA LEU A 322 -3.07 1.08 -4.91
C LEU A 322 -2.61 0.44 -3.59
N HIS A 323 -3.38 0.66 -2.53
CA HIS A 323 -3.14 0.03 -1.23
C HIS A 323 -4.50 -0.21 -0.57
N MET A 324 -4.69 -1.43 -0.05
CA MET A 324 -5.77 -1.75 0.89
C MET A 324 -5.18 -2.23 2.21
N ALA A 325 -5.89 -2.00 3.30
CA ALA A 325 -5.51 -2.48 4.61
C ALA A 325 -6.70 -3.10 5.33
N PRO A 326 -6.50 -4.10 6.21
CA PRO A 326 -7.56 -4.56 7.10
C PRO A 326 -8.07 -3.43 7.99
N ILE A 327 -9.38 -3.35 8.22
CA ILE A 327 -9.98 -2.40 9.17
C ILE A 327 -9.49 -2.62 10.61
N THR A 328 -8.94 -3.81 10.86
CA THR A 328 -8.32 -4.23 12.12
C THR A 328 -6.90 -3.68 12.28
N ASP A 329 -6.28 -3.08 11.26
CA ASP A 329 -5.04 -2.31 11.42
C ASP A 329 -5.36 -1.03 12.20
N GLU A 330 -4.80 -0.93 13.40
CA GLU A 330 -5.07 0.17 14.33
C GLU A 330 -4.28 1.44 13.96
N ALA A 331 -3.23 1.30 13.16
CA ALA A 331 -2.41 2.40 12.68
C ALA A 331 -3.02 3.12 11.47
N LEU A 332 -4.04 2.56 10.84
CA LEU A 332 -4.62 3.05 9.59
C LEU A 332 -6.10 3.38 9.73
N ARG A 333 -6.49 4.49 9.12
CA ARG A 333 -7.90 4.87 8.88
C ARG A 333 -8.06 5.32 7.43
N PRO A 334 -9.26 5.17 6.85
CA PRO A 334 -9.56 5.74 5.55
C PRO A 334 -9.16 7.21 5.49
N PHE A 335 -8.71 7.67 4.33
CA PHE A 335 -8.41 9.08 4.15
C PHE A 335 -9.68 9.92 4.43
N PRO A 336 -9.62 11.03 5.18
CA PRO A 336 -10.79 11.85 5.52
C PRO A 336 -11.36 12.54 4.28
N LEU A 337 -12.18 11.81 3.54
CA LEU A 337 -12.98 12.29 2.43
C LEU A 337 -14.45 12.37 2.84
N THR A 338 -15.16 13.26 2.17
CA THR A 338 -16.61 13.24 2.06
C THR A 338 -17.00 12.80 0.65
N LYS A 339 -18.26 12.43 0.44
CA LYS A 339 -18.76 12.07 -0.90
C LYS A 339 -18.66 13.23 -1.91
N LYS A 340 -18.55 14.46 -1.43
CA LYS A 340 -18.39 15.66 -2.29
C LYS A 340 -16.99 15.81 -2.86
N ASP A 341 -16.01 15.15 -2.25
CA ASP A 341 -14.62 15.16 -2.72
C ASP A 341 -14.39 14.14 -3.86
N LEU A 342 -15.38 13.28 -4.13
CA LEU A 342 -15.32 12.32 -5.23
C LEU A 342 -15.76 12.98 -6.54
N PRO A 343 -15.24 12.50 -7.70
CA PRO A 343 -15.67 13.01 -9.00
C PRO A 343 -17.19 12.90 -9.20
N GLU A 344 -17.80 13.92 -9.80
CA GLU A 344 -19.26 13.96 -9.99
C GLU A 344 -19.80 12.78 -10.83
N THR A 345 -18.99 12.27 -11.76
CA THR A 345 -19.35 11.15 -12.63
C THR A 345 -19.10 9.78 -12.00
N PHE A 346 -18.43 9.72 -10.85
CA PHE A 346 -18.12 8.47 -10.17
C PHE A 346 -19.33 7.95 -9.38
N GLN A 347 -19.63 6.66 -9.53
CA GLN A 347 -20.73 6.01 -8.82
C GLN A 347 -20.20 5.07 -7.75
N LEU A 348 -20.50 5.36 -6.49
CA LEU A 348 -20.16 4.48 -5.37
C LEU A 348 -21.00 3.20 -5.42
N THR A 349 -20.32 2.05 -5.43
CA THR A 349 -20.92 0.73 -5.20
C THR A 349 -21.13 0.49 -3.71
N GLU A 350 -21.90 -0.53 -3.35
CA GLU A 350 -22.04 -0.93 -1.94
C GLU A 350 -20.70 -1.32 -1.31
N LEU A 351 -19.84 -2.02 -2.06
CA LEU A 351 -18.48 -2.34 -1.65
C LEU A 351 -17.65 -1.06 -1.49
N GLY A 352 -17.73 -0.14 -2.46
CA GLY A 352 -17.05 1.15 -2.43
C GLY A 352 -17.42 1.98 -1.21
N GLU A 353 -18.70 2.04 -0.83
CA GLU A 353 -19.15 2.71 0.39
C GLU A 353 -18.39 2.22 1.63
N LYS A 354 -18.08 0.92 1.72
CA LYS A 354 -17.30 0.35 2.84
C LYS A 354 -15.81 0.59 2.69
N LEU A 355 -15.25 0.34 1.50
CA LEU A 355 -13.81 0.50 1.24
C LEU A 355 -13.33 1.94 1.47
N TYR A 356 -14.11 2.93 1.03
CA TYR A 356 -13.82 4.35 1.23
C TYR A 356 -14.16 4.85 2.64
N GLY A 357 -14.79 4.01 3.49
CA GLY A 357 -15.13 4.38 4.87
C GLY A 357 -16.41 5.21 5.03
N PHE A 358 -17.23 5.37 4.00
CA PHE A 358 -18.53 6.06 4.11
C PHE A 358 -19.59 5.22 4.83
N LYS A 359 -19.46 3.90 4.80
CA LYS A 359 -20.25 2.95 5.58
C LYS A 359 -19.32 2.09 6.45
N PRO A 360 -19.65 1.88 7.73
CA PRO A 360 -18.85 1.03 8.59
C PRO A 360 -19.00 -0.45 8.21
N TRP A 361 -17.93 -1.21 8.41
CA TRP A 361 -17.97 -2.68 8.42
C TRP A 361 -18.73 -3.22 9.64
N GLU A 362 -19.23 -4.45 9.55
CA GLU A 362 -20.05 -5.04 10.61
C GLU A 362 -19.25 -5.20 11.92
N SER A 363 -17.98 -5.58 11.84
CA SER A 363 -17.14 -5.69 13.04
C SER A 363 -16.95 -4.34 13.74
N VAL A 364 -16.89 -3.23 12.98
CA VAL A 364 -16.79 -1.88 13.52
C VAL A 364 -18.07 -1.51 14.28
N ILE A 365 -19.23 -1.78 13.67
CA ILE A 365 -20.54 -1.57 14.33
C ILE A 365 -20.61 -2.38 15.62
N ALA A 366 -20.21 -3.66 15.59
CA ALA A 366 -20.24 -4.54 16.75
C ALA A 366 -19.30 -4.05 17.87
N ARG A 367 -18.08 -3.61 17.55
CA ARG A 367 -17.12 -3.04 18.50
C ARG A 367 -17.63 -1.76 19.15
N THR A 368 -18.25 -0.86 18.37
CA THR A 368 -18.85 0.37 18.88
C THR A 368 -19.97 0.06 19.87
N ARG A 369 -20.91 -0.82 19.50
CA ARG A 369 -22.00 -1.25 20.38
C ARG A 369 -21.49 -1.89 21.68
N PHE A 370 -20.42 -2.69 21.60
CA PHE A 370 -19.81 -3.29 22.79
C PHE A 370 -19.19 -2.23 23.71
N ARG A 371 -18.47 -1.25 23.14
CA ARG A 371 -17.88 -0.14 23.91
C ARG A 371 -18.95 0.72 24.58
N GLU A 372 -20.03 1.04 23.87
CA GLU A 372 -21.18 1.78 24.41
C GLU A 372 -21.81 1.05 25.60
N LYS A 373 -22.13 -0.25 25.44
CA LYS A 373 -22.67 -1.08 26.54
C LYS A 373 -21.73 -1.16 27.73
N ARG A 374 -20.41 -1.28 27.50
CA ARG A 374 -19.41 -1.28 28.57
C ARG A 374 -19.39 0.06 29.31
N ASN A 375 -19.36 1.17 28.57
CA ASN A 375 -19.33 2.51 29.15
C ASN A 375 -20.62 2.79 29.95
N GLN A 376 -21.78 2.37 29.44
CA GLN A 376 -23.05 2.47 30.15
C GLN A 376 -23.01 1.72 31.49
N ARG A 377 -22.53 0.48 31.52
CA ARG A 377 -22.37 -0.29 32.77
C ARG A 377 -21.45 0.40 33.78
N VAL A 378 -20.36 1.02 33.32
CA VAL A 378 -19.43 1.77 34.18
C VAL A 378 -20.12 3.00 34.79
N LEU A 379 -20.93 3.72 34.01
CA LEU A 379 -21.69 4.87 34.49
C LEU A 379 -22.77 4.46 35.50
N GLU A 380 -23.52 3.39 35.22
CA GLU A 380 -24.54 2.84 36.12
C GLU A 380 -23.92 2.39 37.46
N GLN A 381 -22.77 1.71 37.41
CA GLN A 381 -22.03 1.32 38.62
C GLN A 381 -21.57 2.54 39.43
N ALA A 382 -21.02 3.56 38.77
CA ALA A 382 -20.57 4.78 39.45
C ALA A 382 -21.73 5.55 40.09
N GLU A 383 -22.90 5.58 39.45
CA GLU A 383 -24.11 6.19 39.99
C GLU A 383 -24.63 5.42 41.21
N TYR A 384 -24.67 4.09 41.14
CA TYR A 384 -25.05 3.23 42.26
C TYR A 384 -24.15 3.46 43.48
N GLU A 385 -22.83 3.49 43.29
CA GLU A 385 -21.86 3.77 44.35
C GLU A 385 -22.00 5.20 44.93
N ARG A 386 -22.42 6.17 44.11
CA ARG A 386 -22.69 7.54 44.57
C ARG A 386 -23.95 7.58 45.44
N GLN A 387 -25.00 6.88 45.03
CA GLN A 387 -26.25 6.78 45.80
C GLN A 387 -26.00 6.11 47.16
N LEU A 388 -25.26 4.99 47.19
CA LEU A 388 -24.82 4.33 48.42
C LEU A 388 -24.05 5.27 49.36
N ARG A 389 -23.07 6.01 48.83
CA ARG A 389 -22.30 6.99 49.61
C ARG A 389 -23.17 8.10 50.19
N ASN A 390 -24.15 8.59 49.43
CA ASN A 390 -25.07 9.62 49.92
C ASN A 390 -26.01 9.07 50.99
N ALA A 391 -26.53 7.86 50.83
CA ALA A 391 -27.37 7.19 51.82
C ALA A 391 -26.62 6.95 53.15
N MET A 392 -25.37 6.48 53.08
CA MET A 392 -24.53 6.31 54.28
C MET A 392 -24.25 7.66 54.98
N LYS A 393 -24.01 8.73 54.23
CA LYS A 393 -23.83 10.08 54.81
C LYS A 393 -25.09 10.57 55.51
N ALA A 394 -26.26 10.38 54.90
CA ALA A 394 -27.54 10.75 55.50
C ALA A 394 -27.81 9.99 56.81
N GLN A 395 -27.58 8.67 56.82
CA GLN A 395 -27.70 7.86 58.04
C GLN A 395 -26.71 8.29 59.14
N CYS A 396 -25.46 8.60 58.79
CA CYS A 396 -24.50 9.12 59.75
C CYS A 396 -24.85 10.52 60.29
N GLN A 397 -25.59 11.33 59.53
CA GLN A 397 -26.07 12.63 59.99
C GLN A 397 -27.27 12.47 60.93
N GLU A 398 -28.24 11.62 60.59
CA GLU A 398 -29.37 11.29 61.47
C GLU A 398 -28.93 10.71 62.81
N ALA A 399 -27.92 9.82 62.81
CA ALA A 399 -27.35 9.23 64.01
C ALA A 399 -26.53 10.20 64.89
N LYS A 400 -26.21 11.40 64.40
CA LYS A 400 -25.54 12.47 65.16
C LYS A 400 -26.51 13.51 65.72
N THR A 401 -27.75 13.53 65.22
CA THR A 401 -28.82 14.45 65.64
C THR A 401 -29.81 13.82 66.63
N ASN A 402 -29.76 12.50 66.81
CA ASN A 402 -30.36 11.77 67.92
C ASN A 402 -29.29 11.48 68.98
#